data_AF-A0AAN5D857-F1
#
_entry.id   AF-A0AAN5D857-F1
#
_cell.length_a   1.000
_cell.length_b   1.000
_cell.length_c   1.000
_cell.angle_alpha   90.00
_cell.angle_beta   90.00
_cell.angle_gamma   90.00
#
_symmetry.space_group_name_H-M   'P 1'
#
loop_
_entity.id
_entity.type
_entity.pdbx_description
1 polymer ?
#
loop_
_entity_poly.entity_id
_entity_poly.type
_entity_poly.pdbx_seq_one_letter_code
_entity_poly.pdbx_strand_id
1 'polypeptide(L)'
;MFRFPFELCRTLIYVCSFCAASHDRLRAFFALEESDEIQSKISDDDVFVDISEAYFGWKEGEATLKDINLTLRKDTLTTLMGSVGSGKSSLLSALAGKYQH
;
A
#
# COMPACT_ATOMS: atom_id res chain seq x y z
N MET A 1 27.44 48.55 4.20
CA MET A 1 27.08 47.61 5.27
C MET A 1 25.61 47.15 5.24
N PHE A 2 24.70 47.80 4.49
CA PHE A 2 23.25 47.45 4.44
C PHE A 2 22.80 46.54 3.27
N ARG A 3 23.70 46.12 2.37
CA ARG A 3 23.36 45.26 1.22
C ARG A 3 23.02 43.81 1.64
N PHE A 4 23.72 43.31 2.66
CA PHE A 4 23.57 41.95 3.20
C PHE A 4 22.16 41.64 3.75
N PRO A 5 21.56 42.48 4.63
CA PRO A 5 20.21 42.22 5.15
C PRO A 5 19.11 42.27 4.08
N PHE A 6 19.28 43.02 2.99
CA PHE A 6 18.31 43.06 1.90
C PHE A 6 18.35 41.80 1.00
N GLU A 7 19.54 41.27 0.73
CA GLU A 7 19.69 40.00 -0.01
C GLU A 7 19.14 38.80 0.78
N LEU A 8 19.29 38.81 2.11
CA LEU A 8 18.69 37.81 2.99
C LEU A 8 17.15 37.81 2.91
N CYS A 9 16.51 38.98 2.84
CA CYS A 9 15.06 39.04 2.64
C CYS A 9 14.62 38.38 1.34
N ARG A 10 15.36 38.56 0.25
CA ARG A 10 15.06 37.92 -1.04
C ARG A 10 15.15 36.40 -0.96
N THR A 11 16.18 35.88 -0.30
CA THR A 11 16.35 34.45 -0.07
C THR A 11 15.26 33.89 0.85
N LEU A 12 14.87 34.61 1.91
CA LEU A 12 13.82 34.18 2.83
C LEU A 12 12.45 34.12 2.14
N ILE A 13 12.10 35.11 1.32
CA ILE A 13 10.84 35.09 0.55
C ILE A 13 10.81 33.88 -0.40
N TYR A 14 11.93 33.59 -1.06
CA TYR A 14 12.05 32.45 -1.96
C TYR A 14 11.91 31.10 -1.22
N VAL A 15 12.60 30.94 -0.09
CA VAL A 15 12.51 29.72 0.74
C VAL A 15 11.12 29.55 1.34
N CYS A 16 10.47 30.62 1.81
CA CYS A 16 9.11 30.54 2.34
C CYS A 16 8.08 30.13 1.27
N SER A 17 8.23 30.62 0.03
CA SER A 17 7.37 30.21 -1.08
C SER A 17 7.50 28.72 -1.40
N PHE A 18 8.74 28.21 -1.45
CA PHE A 18 8.99 26.78 -1.67
C PHE A 18 8.53 25.92 -0.48
N CYS A 19 8.71 26.41 0.75
CA CYS A 19 8.28 25.72 1.97
C CYS A 19 6.75 25.61 2.04
N ALA A 20 6.02 26.67 1.64
CA ALA A 20 4.56 26.66 1.56
C ALA A 20 4.06 25.61 0.54
N ALA A 21 4.68 25.55 -0.65
CA ALA A 21 4.32 24.55 -1.65
C ALA A 21 4.68 23.10 -1.24
N SER A 22 5.74 22.90 -0.44
CA SER A 22 6.14 21.59 0.08
C SER A 22 5.19 21.07 1.17
N HIS A 23 4.62 21.98 1.96
CA HIS A 23 3.73 21.66 3.05
C HIS A 23 2.47 20.91 2.59
N ASP A 24 1.94 21.23 1.41
CA ASP A 24 0.76 20.54 0.87
C ASP A 24 1.05 19.08 0.53
N ARG A 25 2.24 18.79 0.00
CA ARG A 25 2.64 17.40 -0.34
C ARG A 25 2.88 16.56 0.90
N LEU A 26 3.55 17.13 1.91
CA LEU A 26 3.80 16.43 3.18
C LEU A 26 2.49 16.21 3.94
N ARG A 27 1.60 17.20 3.95
CA ARG A 27 0.27 17.03 4.54
C ARG A 27 -0.54 15.96 3.82
N ALA A 28 -0.54 15.95 2.49
CA ALA A 28 -1.22 14.91 1.73
C ALA A 28 -0.67 13.52 2.03
N PHE A 29 0.66 13.39 2.17
CA PHE A 29 1.30 12.12 2.52
C PHE A 29 0.94 11.63 3.93
N PHE A 30 0.99 12.50 4.93
CA PHE A 30 0.63 12.15 6.31
C PHE A 30 -0.88 12.03 6.53
N ALA A 31 -1.70 12.56 5.63
CA ALA A 31 -3.16 12.41 5.65
C ALA A 31 -3.65 11.16 4.90
N LEU A 32 -2.74 10.36 4.33
CA LEU A 32 -3.10 9.05 3.81
C LEU A 32 -3.57 8.18 4.97
N GLU A 33 -4.68 7.46 4.77
CA GLU A 33 -5.14 6.45 5.72
C GLU A 33 -4.08 5.37 5.86
N GLU A 34 -3.58 5.16 7.09
CA GLU A 34 -2.77 4.00 7.41
C GLU A 34 -3.71 2.78 7.44
N SER A 35 -3.40 1.75 6.66
CA SER A 35 -4.18 0.51 6.70
C SER A 35 -4.11 -0.08 8.11
N ASP A 36 -5.28 -0.34 8.70
CA ASP A 36 -5.41 -0.85 10.06
C ASP A 36 -4.53 -2.08 10.31
N GLU A 37 -3.87 -2.11 11.48
CA GLU A 37 -3.14 -3.28 11.96
C GLU A 37 -4.07 -4.50 11.99
N ILE A 38 -3.71 -5.55 11.26
CA ILE A 38 -4.40 -6.84 11.27
C ILE A 38 -4.29 -7.42 12.68
N GLN A 39 -5.34 -7.23 13.50
CA GLN A 39 -5.50 -7.95 14.76
C GLN A 39 -5.71 -9.44 14.46
N SER A 40 -4.63 -10.21 14.47
CA SER A 40 -4.71 -11.67 14.45
C SER A 40 -5.27 -12.17 15.78
N LYS A 41 -6.59 -12.40 15.82
CA LYS A 41 -7.17 -13.33 16.79
C LYS A 41 -6.68 -14.72 16.41
N ILE A 42 -5.62 -15.19 17.07
CA ILE A 42 -5.14 -16.56 16.92
C ILE A 42 -6.16 -17.47 17.62
N SER A 43 -7.19 -17.92 16.89
CA SER A 43 -7.97 -19.08 17.28
C SER A 43 -7.26 -20.35 16.79
N ASP A 44 -7.36 -21.40 17.61
CA ASP A 44 -6.72 -22.71 17.44
C ASP A 44 -7.43 -23.57 16.38
N ASP A 45 -7.82 -22.95 15.26
CA ASP A 45 -8.34 -23.67 14.10
C ASP A 45 -7.17 -24.05 13.17
N ASP A 46 -7.27 -25.25 12.58
CA ASP A 46 -6.31 -25.88 11.66
C ASP A 46 -6.12 -25.06 10.34
N VAL A 47 -7.04 -24.14 10.07
CA VAL A 47 -7.03 -23.26 8.89
C VAL A 47 -6.31 -21.95 9.22
N PHE A 48 -5.19 -21.69 8.54
CA PHE A 48 -4.37 -20.49 8.72
C PHE A 48 -4.86 -19.31 7.87
N VAL A 49 -5.28 -19.57 6.64
CA VAL A 49 -5.85 -18.57 5.72
C VAL A 49 -6.98 -19.22 4.95
N ASP A 50 -8.16 -18.61 4.95
CA ASP A 50 -9.28 -19.00 4.10
C ASP A 50 -9.74 -17.78 3.29
N ILE A 51 -9.76 -17.94 1.98
CA ILE A 51 -10.13 -16.91 1.02
C ILE A 51 -11.20 -17.51 0.13
N SER A 52 -12.39 -16.93 0.15
CA SER A 52 -13.53 -17.37 -0.65
C SER A 52 -14.01 -16.22 -1.53
N GLU A 53 -14.22 -16.51 -2.82
CA GLU A 53 -14.80 -15.58 -3.81
C GLU A 53 -14.07 -14.22 -3.88
N ALA A 54 -12.74 -14.22 -3.71
CA ALA A 54 -11.99 -12.97 -3.69
C ALA A 54 -11.73 -12.41 -5.10
N TYR A 55 -11.85 -11.09 -5.20
CA TYR A 55 -11.50 -10.30 -6.37
C TYR A 55 -10.36 -9.36 -5.99
N PHE A 56 -9.33 -9.28 -6.83
CA PHE A 56 -8.20 -8.36 -6.61
C PHE A 56 -7.88 -7.60 -7.88
N GLY A 57 -7.84 -6.27 -7.78
CA GLY A 57 -7.48 -5.37 -8.87
C GLY A 57 -6.30 -4.46 -8.53
N TRP A 58 -5.56 -4.04 -9.56
CA TRP A 58 -4.56 -2.97 -9.42
C TRP A 58 -5.19 -1.59 -9.46
N LYS A 59 -6.39 -1.49 -10.04
CA LYS A 59 -7.17 -0.26 -10.18
C LYS A 59 -8.60 -0.56 -9.77
N GLU A 60 -9.27 0.43 -9.21
CA GLU A 60 -10.71 0.37 -8.95
C GLU A 60 -11.46 0.00 -10.24
N GLY A 61 -12.30 -1.03 -10.15
CA GLY A 61 -13.13 -1.51 -11.26
C GLY A 61 -12.46 -2.53 -12.20
N GLU A 62 -11.17 -2.81 -12.08
CA GLU A 62 -10.48 -3.82 -12.91
C GLU A 62 -9.89 -4.96 -12.08
N ALA A 63 -10.70 -5.98 -11.83
CA ALA A 63 -10.25 -7.20 -11.15
C ALA A 63 -9.34 -8.02 -12.07
N THR A 64 -8.05 -8.06 -11.74
CA THR A 64 -7.02 -8.86 -12.42
C THR A 64 -7.05 -10.33 -11.96
N LEU A 65 -7.41 -10.56 -10.70
CA LEU A 65 -7.70 -11.87 -10.14
C LEU A 65 -9.19 -11.91 -9.78
N LYS A 66 -9.88 -12.98 -10.18
CA LYS A 66 -11.32 -13.13 -10.00
C LYS A 66 -11.62 -14.52 -9.46
N ASP A 67 -12.58 -14.61 -8.56
CA ASP A 67 -13.09 -15.88 -8.01
C ASP A 67 -11.97 -16.78 -7.46
N ILE A 68 -11.10 -16.18 -6.65
CA ILE A 68 -10.00 -16.92 -6.02
C ILE A 68 -10.51 -17.56 -4.73
N ASN A 69 -10.45 -18.89 -4.71
CA ASN A 69 -10.72 -19.71 -3.54
C ASN A 69 -9.42 -20.38 -3.09
N LEU A 70 -8.92 -20.03 -1.90
CA LEU A 70 -7.65 -20.52 -1.36
C LEU A 70 -7.77 -20.81 0.13
N THR A 71 -7.49 -22.05 0.51
CA THR A 71 -7.41 -22.47 1.91
C THR A 71 -5.99 -22.95 2.22
N LEU A 72 -5.29 -22.26 3.13
CA LEU A 72 -3.97 -22.64 3.64
C LEU A 72 -4.13 -23.20 5.05
N ARG A 73 -3.54 -24.38 5.28
CA ARG A 73 -3.53 -25.04 6.59
C ARG A 73 -2.23 -24.77 7.33
N LYS A 74 -2.28 -24.77 8.65
CA LYS A 74 -1.07 -24.69 9.48
C LYS A 74 -0.16 -25.90 9.20
N ASP A 75 1.14 -25.72 9.35
CA ASP A 75 2.18 -26.76 9.15
C ASP A 75 2.25 -27.40 7.75
N THR A 76 1.75 -26.71 6.71
CA THR A 76 1.84 -27.17 5.32
C THR A 76 2.67 -26.24 4.42
N LEU A 77 3.45 -26.84 3.51
CA LEU A 77 4.18 -26.10 2.48
C LEU A 77 3.37 -26.12 1.16
N THR A 78 2.68 -25.02 0.88
CA THR A 78 1.89 -24.85 -0.34
C THR A 78 2.69 -24.09 -1.41
N THR A 79 2.76 -24.62 -2.63
CA THR A 79 3.42 -23.97 -3.77
C THR A 79 2.40 -23.54 -4.82
N LEU A 80 2.52 -22.30 -5.31
CA LEU A 80 1.67 -21.75 -6.37
C LEU A 80 2.33 -21.92 -7.75
N MET A 81 1.68 -22.66 -8.66
CA MET A 81 2.15 -22.88 -10.03
C MET A 81 1.14 -22.41 -11.08
N GLY A 82 1.62 -22.05 -12.27
CA GLY A 82 0.80 -21.57 -13.38
C GLY A 82 1.62 -20.91 -14.49
N SER A 83 1.02 -20.67 -15.65
CA SER A 83 1.67 -20.06 -16.83
C SER A 83 2.19 -18.64 -16.59
N VAL A 84 3.17 -18.18 -17.36
CA VAL A 84 3.66 -16.78 -17.27
C VAL A 84 2.49 -15.84 -17.56
N GLY A 85 2.31 -14.82 -16.70
CA GLY A 85 1.18 -13.89 -16.79
C GLY A 85 -0.11 -14.34 -16.10
N SER A 86 -0.16 -15.54 -15.50
CA SER A 86 -1.35 -16.06 -14.80
C SER A 86 -1.68 -15.35 -13.47
N GLY A 87 -0.98 -14.26 -13.11
CA GLY A 87 -1.24 -13.52 -11.88
C GLY A 87 -0.65 -14.10 -10.58
N LYS A 88 0.32 -15.02 -10.63
CA LYS A 88 0.96 -15.60 -9.42
C LYS A 88 1.56 -14.54 -8.47
N SER A 89 2.42 -13.66 -9.01
CA SER A 89 3.01 -12.57 -8.23
C SER A 89 1.96 -11.56 -7.79
N SER A 90 0.90 -11.36 -8.59
CA SER A 90 -0.25 -10.56 -8.20
C SER A 90 -0.96 -11.18 -6.99
N LEU A 91 -1.21 -12.49 -6.99
CA LEU A 91 -1.88 -13.14 -5.86
C LEU A 91 -1.06 -13.00 -4.57
N LEU A 92 0.26 -13.17 -4.64
CA LEU A 92 1.13 -12.96 -3.48
C LEU A 92 1.12 -11.51 -2.97
N SER A 93 1.13 -10.52 -3.87
CA SER A 93 0.99 -9.12 -3.47
C SER A 93 -0.38 -8.82 -2.87
N ALA A 94 -1.45 -9.47 -3.36
CA ALA A 94 -2.79 -9.37 -2.80
C ALA A 94 -2.85 -9.90 -1.36
N LEU A 95 -2.30 -11.10 -1.14
CA LEU A 95 -2.19 -11.73 0.18
C LEU A 95 -1.33 -10.91 1.15
N ALA A 96 -0.32 -10.21 0.65
CA ALA A 96 0.50 -9.30 1.44
C ALA A 96 -0.18 -7.95 1.75
N GLY A 97 -1.45 -7.77 1.34
CA GLY A 97 -2.23 -6.56 1.61
C GLY A 97 -1.91 -5.38 0.69
N LYS A 98 -1.24 -5.58 -0.45
CA LYS A 98 -0.88 -4.49 -1.37
C LYS A 98 -2.00 -4.07 -2.32
N TYR A 99 -3.04 -4.88 -2.47
CA TYR A 99 -4.23 -4.52 -3.23
C TYR A 99 -5.39 -4.41 -2.26
N GLN A 100 -6.03 -3.25 -2.26
CA GLN A 100 -7.13 -2.94 -1.39
C GLN A 100 -8.30 -2.53 -2.29
N HIS A 101 -9.16 -3.53 -2.55
CA HIS A 101 -10.49 -3.56 -3.19
C HIS A 101 -10.65 -4.72 -4.18
#